data_AF-A0A099L0F3-F1
#
_entry.id   AF-A0A099L0F3-F1
#
_cell.length_a   1.000
_cell.length_b   1.000
_cell.length_c   1.000
_cell.angle_alpha   90.00
_cell.angle_beta   90.00
_cell.angle_gamma   90.00
#
_symmetry.space_group_name_H-M   'P 1'
#
loop_
_entity.id
_entity.type
_entity.pdbx_description
1 polymer ?
#
loop_
_entity_poly.entity_id
_entity_poly.type
_entity_poly.pdbx_seq_one_letter_code
_entity_poly.pdbx_strand_id
1 'polypeptide(L)'
;MKYKSLTQKAITARFSMTEYQKIEELAEQSGSNLAEVLREAWRSYKKKNDTSKELEKLKTSLLKQTFEVCSAVAGLTENERVEAITELKERLGVLNNERA
;
A
#
# COMPACT_ATOMS: atom_id res chain seq x y z
N MET A 1 30.71 -1.88 -28.10
CA MET A 1 29.26 -1.68 -27.88
C MET A 1 28.92 -2.16 -26.47
N LYS A 2 28.43 -1.29 -25.59
CA LYS A 2 28.09 -1.68 -24.21
C LYS A 2 26.79 -2.50 -24.23
N TYR A 3 26.84 -3.70 -23.66
CA TYR A 3 25.69 -4.59 -23.50
C TYR A 3 24.58 -3.86 -22.73
N LYS A 4 23.43 -3.63 -23.36
CA LYS A 4 22.20 -3.25 -22.63
C LYS A 4 21.93 -4.38 -21.64
N SER A 5 21.90 -4.08 -20.34
CA SER A 5 21.59 -5.09 -19.34
C SER A 5 20.22 -5.69 -19.66
N LEU A 6 20.10 -7.02 -19.62
CA LEU A 6 18.84 -7.74 -19.85
C LEU A 6 17.69 -7.32 -18.90
N THR A 7 17.99 -6.48 -17.91
CA THR A 7 17.07 -5.98 -16.89
C THR A 7 16.41 -4.64 -17.23
N GLN A 8 16.88 -3.91 -18.25
CA GLN A 8 16.28 -2.62 -18.63
C GLN A 8 15.32 -2.78 -19.81
N LYS A 9 14.02 -2.58 -19.55
CA LYS A 9 12.98 -2.49 -20.58
C LYS A 9 12.65 -1.02 -20.86
N ALA A 10 12.66 -0.65 -22.13
CA ALA A 10 12.14 0.65 -22.56
C ALA A 10 10.61 0.60 -22.49
N ILE A 11 10.00 1.65 -21.93
CA ILE A 11 8.57 1.81 -21.82
C ILE A 11 8.21 3.10 -22.55
N THR A 12 7.19 3.02 -23.41
CA THR A 12 6.61 4.17 -24.08
C THR A 12 5.17 4.30 -23.61
N ALA A 13 4.80 5.50 -23.16
CA ALA A 13 3.45 5.83 -22.75
C ALA A 13 2.97 7.04 -23.55
N ARG A 14 1.66 7.09 -23.81
CA ARG A 14 1.01 8.26 -24.42
C ARG A 14 0.24 8.99 -23.33
N PHE A 15 0.40 10.29 -23.31
CA PHE A 15 -0.28 11.20 -22.40
C PHE A 15 -1.14 12.15 -23.23
N SER A 16 -2.20 12.66 -22.62
CA SER A 16 -2.91 13.82 -23.18
C SER A 16 -1.99 15.04 -23.16
N MET A 17 -2.31 16.05 -23.97
CA MET A 17 -1.51 17.28 -24.05
C MET A 17 -1.43 17.99 -22.70
N THR A 18 -2.51 18.01 -21.94
CA THR A 18 -2.58 18.65 -20.62
C THR A 18 -1.73 17.92 -19.57
N GLU A 19 -1.67 16.58 -19.62
CA GLU A 19 -0.78 15.80 -18.75
C GLU A 19 0.69 16.00 -19.14
N TYR A 20 0.99 16.04 -20.44
CA TYR A 20 2.34 16.29 -20.92
C TYR A 20 2.87 17.64 -20.42
N GLN A 21 2.10 18.72 -20.57
CA GLN A 21 2.47 20.06 -20.08
C GLN A 21 2.79 20.08 -18.59
N LYS A 22 1.97 19.39 -17.78
CA LYS A 22 2.23 19.27 -16.32
C LYS A 22 3.53 18.54 -16.03
N ILE A 23 3.83 17.47 -16.77
CA ILE A 23 5.08 16.71 -16.59
C ILE A 23 6.28 17.57 -17.01
N GLU A 24 6.13 18.35 -18.07
CA GLU A 24 7.15 19.28 -18.56
C GLU A 24 7.45 20.39 -17.54
N GLU A 25 6.41 21.05 -17.00
CA GLU A 25 6.56 22.05 -15.93
C GLU A 25 7.27 21.47 -14.70
N LEU A 26 6.94 20.25 -14.29
CA LEU A 26 7.61 19.57 -13.18
C LEU A 26 9.07 19.22 -13.49
N ALA A 27 9.36 18.86 -14.74
CA ALA A 27 10.72 18.60 -15.19
C ALA A 27 11.57 19.87 -15.14
N GLU A 28 11.03 20.99 -15.62
CA GLU A 28 11.68 22.30 -15.54
C GLU A 28 11.93 22.74 -14.10
N GLN A 29 10.92 22.66 -13.23
CA GLN A 29 11.03 23.03 -11.81
C GLN A 29 12.07 22.18 -11.06
N SER A 30 12.18 20.90 -11.42
CA SER A 30 13.16 19.99 -10.82
C SER A 30 14.53 20.02 -11.48
N GLY A 31 14.73 20.82 -12.53
CA GLY A 31 15.96 20.84 -13.32
C GLY A 31 16.30 19.48 -13.94
N SER A 32 15.28 18.68 -14.26
CA SER A 32 15.41 17.30 -14.76
C SER A 32 14.77 17.13 -16.14
N ASN A 33 14.75 15.91 -16.65
CA ASN A 33 14.05 15.59 -17.89
C ASN A 33 12.76 14.81 -17.61
N LEU A 34 11.83 14.81 -18.56
CA LEU A 34 10.53 14.16 -18.44
C LEU A 34 10.63 12.68 -18.05
N ALA A 35 11.66 11.97 -18.56
CA ALA A 35 11.86 10.56 -18.25
C ALA A 35 12.25 10.34 -16.78
N GLU A 36 13.07 11.22 -16.18
CA GLU A 36 13.39 11.14 -14.76
C GLU A 36 12.18 11.45 -13.88
N VAL A 37 11.39 12.47 -14.23
CA VAL A 37 10.14 12.78 -13.52
C VAL A 37 9.21 11.58 -13.50
N LEU A 38 9.01 10.92 -14.65
CA LEU A 38 8.18 9.73 -14.74
C LEU A 38 8.73 8.55 -13.94
N ARG A 39 10.05 8.34 -13.94
CA ARG A 39 10.67 7.27 -13.15
C ARG A 39 10.53 7.52 -11.66
N GLU A 40 10.70 8.76 -11.22
CA GLU A 40 10.57 9.12 -9.81
C GLU A 40 9.13 9.00 -9.33
N ALA A 41 8.17 9.48 -10.13
CA ALA A 41 6.75 9.30 -9.87
C ALA A 41 6.39 7.81 -9.75
N TRP A 42 6.89 6.98 -10.67
CA TRP A 42 6.67 5.53 -10.62
C TRP A 42 7.29 4.86 -9.38
N ARG A 43 8.54 5.20 -9.03
CA ARG A 43 9.20 4.68 -7.83
C ARG A 43 8.45 5.09 -6.56
N SER A 44 8.01 6.35 -6.49
CA SER A 44 7.24 6.88 -5.38
C SER A 44 5.90 6.18 -5.24
N TYR A 45 5.18 5.98 -6.35
CA TYR A 45 3.93 5.22 -6.37
C TYR A 45 4.15 3.78 -5.88
N LYS A 46 5.16 3.09 -6.42
CA LYS A 46 5.48 1.72 -6.03
C LYS A 46 5.83 1.63 -4.55
N LYS A 47 6.69 2.52 -4.06
CA LYS A 47 7.06 2.60 -2.64
C LYS A 47 5.84 2.79 -1.76
N LYS A 48 4.95 3.73 -2.10
CA LYS A 48 3.70 3.97 -1.37
C LYS A 48 2.82 2.71 -1.33
N ASN A 49 2.70 2.01 -2.46
CA ASN A 49 1.93 0.77 -2.54
C ASN A 49 2.54 -0.35 -1.69
N ASP A 50 3.86 -0.50 -1.73
CA ASP A 50 4.58 -1.49 -0.93
C ASP A 50 4.45 -1.19 0.57
N THR A 51 4.63 0.06 0.98
CA THR A 51 4.40 0.51 2.37
C THR A 51 2.96 0.28 2.82
N SER A 52 1.97 0.55 1.96
CA SER A 52 0.56 0.30 2.27
C SER A 52 0.30 -1.19 2.56
N LYS A 53 0.87 -2.09 1.73
CA LYS A 53 0.77 -3.53 1.94
C LYS A 53 1.45 -3.99 3.22
N GLU A 54 2.61 -3.46 3.53
CA GLU A 54 3.33 -3.77 4.78
C GLU A 54 2.53 -3.29 6.00
N LEU A 55 1.91 -2.12 5.91
CA LEU A 55 1.09 -1.56 6.99
C LEU A 55 -0.17 -2.41 7.22
N GLU A 56 -0.84 -2.87 6.17
CA GLU A 56 -1.97 -3.79 6.32
C GLU A 56 -1.55 -5.12 6.95
N LYS A 57 -0.41 -5.69 6.54
CA LYS A 57 0.13 -6.90 7.18
C LYS A 57 0.43 -6.67 8.67
N LEU A 58 1.04 -5.54 8.99
CA LEU A 58 1.36 -5.18 10.38
C LEU A 58 0.09 -5.03 11.21
N LYS A 59 -0.93 -4.35 10.68
CA LYS A 59 -2.24 -4.20 11.31
C LYS A 59 -2.89 -5.56 11.58
N THR A 60 -2.91 -6.48 10.61
CA THR A 60 -3.45 -7.82 10.81
C THR A 60 -2.67 -8.59 11.88
N SER A 61 -1.34 -8.51 11.87
CA SER A 61 -0.49 -9.15 12.88
C SER A 61 -0.73 -8.60 14.28
N LEU A 62 -0.84 -7.28 14.41
CA LEU A 62 -1.10 -6.61 15.67
C LEU A 62 -2.49 -6.98 16.21
N LEU A 63 -3.53 -6.95 15.38
CA LEU A 63 -4.88 -7.36 15.78
C LEU A 63 -4.89 -8.81 16.30
N LYS A 64 -4.18 -9.72 15.63
CA LYS A 64 -4.05 -11.10 16.08
C LYS A 64 -3.37 -11.17 17.45
N GLN A 65 -2.22 -10.52 17.62
CA GLN A 65 -1.48 -10.54 18.89
C GLN A 65 -2.30 -9.90 20.02
N THR A 66 -2.97 -8.78 19.77
CA THR A 66 -3.83 -8.13 20.75
C THR A 66 -5.00 -9.05 21.14
N PHE A 67 -5.62 -9.73 20.18
CA PHE A 67 -6.67 -10.71 20.49
C PHE A 67 -6.14 -11.84 21.38
N GLU A 68 -4.99 -12.43 21.06
CA GLU A 68 -4.37 -13.47 21.88
C GLU A 68 -4.08 -13.01 23.31
N VAL A 69 -3.51 -11.81 23.46
CA VAL A 69 -3.24 -11.23 24.78
C VAL A 69 -4.55 -11.02 25.55
N CYS A 70 -5.58 -10.44 24.93
CA CYS A 70 -6.86 -10.23 25.57
C CYS A 70 -7.55 -11.54 25.96
N SER A 71 -7.54 -12.56 25.08
CA SER A 71 -8.09 -13.88 25.36
C SER A 71 -7.37 -14.57 26.52
N ALA A 72 -6.03 -14.47 26.56
CA ALA A 72 -5.23 -15.04 27.63
C ALA A 72 -5.48 -14.33 28.98
N VAL A 73 -5.55 -12.98 28.98
CA VAL A 73 -5.84 -12.19 30.18
C VAL A 73 -7.24 -12.45 30.72
N ALA A 74 -8.22 -12.63 29.83
CA ALA A 74 -9.59 -12.97 30.19
C ALA A 74 -9.77 -14.46 30.56
N GLY A 75 -8.76 -15.31 30.34
CA GLY A 75 -8.82 -16.73 30.65
C GLY A 75 -9.80 -17.52 29.78
N LEU A 76 -10.03 -17.07 28.53
CA LEU A 76 -11.02 -17.70 27.65
C LEU A 76 -10.62 -19.13 27.28
N THR A 77 -11.60 -20.03 27.32
CA THR A 77 -11.51 -21.38 26.75
C THR A 77 -11.52 -21.32 25.22
N GLU A 78 -11.14 -22.41 24.56
CA GLU A 78 -11.06 -22.43 23.08
C GLU A 78 -12.42 -22.15 22.42
N ASN A 79 -13.52 -22.63 23.01
CA ASN A 79 -14.87 -22.37 22.51
C ASN A 79 -15.22 -20.87 22.62
N GLU A 80 -14.94 -20.25 23.77
CA GLU A 80 -15.19 -18.82 24.00
C GLU A 80 -14.32 -17.94 23.09
N ARG A 81 -13.10 -18.38 22.74
CA ARG A 81 -12.26 -17.70 21.75
C ARG A 81 -12.89 -17.72 20.36
N VAL A 82 -13.48 -18.84 19.94
CA VAL A 82 -14.17 -18.96 18.65
C VAL A 82 -15.42 -18.07 18.61
N GLU A 83 -16.17 -17.98 19.71
CA GLU A 83 -17.31 -17.08 19.82
C GLU A 83 -16.86 -15.61 19.76
N ALA A 84 -15.85 -15.24 20.56
CA ALA A 84 -15.32 -13.87 20.62
C ALA A 84 -14.74 -13.40 19.28
N ILE A 85 -14.07 -14.28 18.51
CA ILE A 85 -13.53 -13.90 17.19
C ILE A 85 -14.64 -13.68 16.16
N THR A 86 -15.76 -14.40 16.29
CA THR A 86 -16.92 -14.28 15.40
C THR A 86 -17.62 -12.95 15.66
N GLU A 87 -17.90 -12.65 16.93
CA GLU A 87 -18.46 -11.37 17.34
C GLU A 87 -17.55 -10.18 16.97
N LEU A 88 -16.23 -10.31 17.16
CA LEU A 88 -15.27 -9.28 16.79
C LEU A 88 -15.30 -8.98 15.28
N LYS A 89 -15.43 -10.01 14.43
CA LYS A 89 -15.53 -9.84 12.97
C LYS A 89 -16.81 -9.12 12.57
N GLU A 90 -17.94 -9.45 13.20
CA GLU A 90 -19.22 -8.80 12.94
C GLU A 90 -19.15 -7.31 13.31
N ARG A 91 -18.67 -6.99 14.52
CA ARG A 91 -18.54 -5.60 15.00
C ARG A 91 -17.55 -4.79 14.15
N LEU A 92 -16.42 -5.36 13.74
CA LEU A 92 -15.47 -4.70 12.85
C LEU A 92 -16.00 -4.53 11.42
N GLY A 93 -16.82 -5.48 10.93
CA GLY A 93 -17.54 -5.36 9.66
C GLY A 93 -18.51 -4.18 9.65
N VAL A 94 -19.22 -3.96 10.76
CA VAL A 94 -20.14 -2.82 10.94
C VAL A 94 -19.38 -1.49 11.00
N LEU A 95 -18.28 -1.42 11.75
CA LEU A 95 -17.45 -0.20 11.87
C LEU A 95 -16.83 0.28 10.54
N ASN A 96 -16.61 -0.63 9.58
CA ASN A 96 -16.14 -0.26 8.25
C ASN A 96 -17.25 0.33 7.37
N ASN A 97 -18.51 -0.01 7.61
CA ASN A 97 -19.67 0.54 6.87
C ASN A 97 -20.12 1.90 7.41
N GLU A 98 -19.88 2.21 8.69
CA GLU A 98 -20.22 3.51 9.29
C GLU A 98 -19.26 4.66 8.93
N ARG A 99 -18.15 4.37 8.24
CA ARG A 99 -17.16 5.35 7.79
C ARG A 99 -17.21 5.65 6.29
N ALA A 100 -18.25 5.20 5.59
CA ALA A 100 -18.50 5.47 4.16
C ALA A 100 -19.46 6.64 3.96
#